data_AF-A0A2M9IHZ7-F1
#
_entry.id   AF-A0A2M9IHZ7-F1
#
_cell.length_a   1.000
_cell.length_b   1.000
_cell.length_c   1.000
_cell.angle_alpha   90.00
_cell.angle_beta   90.00
_cell.angle_gamma   90.00
#
_symmetry.space_group_name_H-M   'P 1'
#
loop_
_entity.id
_entity.type
_entity.pdbx_description
1 polymer ?
#
loop_
_entity_poly.entity_id
_entity_poly.type
_entity_poly.pdbx_seq_one_letter_code
_entity_poly.pdbx_strand_id
1 'polypeptide(L)'
;MKLLSVNLGRAEAVPYTDQPDGVTGIGKRPADGPVKVSAPGPKGVGASGLAGDAVCDTRHHGGDDQAVYAVAREDLDEWERELGRTLANGVFGENLTTLGLDITGARIGERWRIGSPLGPSVLLEVTSGRIPCRTFQGHLGEKGWVKRFTQRAAPGAYLRVLEAGEIRAGDPVEIVHRPDHDVTVGLQFRAMTTERPLLPRLLAAGTALHPESLAAARKYAREYAG
;
A
#
# COMPACT_ATOMS: atom_id res chain seq x y z
N MET A 1 -17.64 -4.74 -3.13
CA MET A 1 -16.58 -4.02 -2.40
C MET A 1 -16.80 -2.53 -2.62
N LYS A 2 -16.38 -1.68 -1.69
CA LYS A 2 -16.47 -0.21 -1.86
C LYS A 2 -15.29 0.52 -1.24
N LEU A 3 -15.04 1.72 -1.73
CA LEU A 3 -14.08 2.65 -1.16
C LEU A 3 -14.75 3.40 -0.01
N LEU A 4 -14.34 3.17 1.23
CA LEU A 4 -14.89 3.89 2.38
C LEU A 4 -14.34 5.31 2.49
N SER A 5 -13.07 5.49 2.18
CA SER A 5 -12.40 6.78 2.29
C SER A 5 -11.27 6.91 1.28
N VAL A 6 -11.09 8.13 0.77
CA VAL A 6 -9.87 8.57 0.11
C VAL A 6 -9.16 9.49 1.10
N ASN A 7 -7.93 9.17 1.48
CA ASN A 7 -7.18 9.90 2.50
C ASN A 7 -5.94 10.57 1.91
N LEU A 8 -5.72 11.82 2.30
CA LEU A 8 -4.57 12.64 1.88
C LEU A 8 -3.78 13.08 3.09
N GLY A 9 -2.46 13.05 2.95
CA GLY A 9 -1.51 13.55 3.94
C GLY A 9 -0.99 14.93 3.55
N ARG A 10 -0.62 15.71 4.57
CA ARG A 10 0.15 16.94 4.42
C ARG A 10 1.50 16.74 5.06
N ALA A 11 2.52 17.42 4.54
CA ALA A 11 3.83 17.42 5.19
C ALA A 11 3.72 18.11 6.54
N GLU A 12 3.95 17.36 7.61
CA GLU A 12 3.90 17.86 8.99
C GLU A 12 5.22 17.54 9.69
N ALA A 13 5.76 18.51 10.44
CA ALA A 13 6.96 18.33 11.25
C ALA A 13 6.62 17.49 12.49
N VAL A 14 7.40 16.43 12.73
CA VAL A 14 7.15 15.48 13.84
C VAL A 14 8.45 15.07 14.53
N PRO A 15 8.42 14.80 15.85
CA PRO A 15 9.63 14.46 16.60
C PRO A 15 10.08 13.00 16.43
N TYR A 16 9.32 12.18 15.70
CA TYR A 16 9.49 10.72 15.65
C TYR A 16 9.88 10.18 14.27
N THR A 17 10.03 11.05 13.27
CA THR A 17 10.50 10.63 11.94
C THR A 17 12.02 10.68 11.87
N ASP A 18 12.59 9.75 11.11
CA ASP A 18 14.01 9.66 10.78
C ASP A 18 14.35 10.31 9.43
N GLN A 19 13.38 10.99 8.81
CA GLN A 19 13.61 11.73 7.57
C GLN A 19 14.45 12.99 7.84
N PRO A 20 15.37 13.37 6.92
CA PRO A 20 16.31 14.49 7.12
C PRO A 20 15.64 15.80 7.50
N ASP A 21 14.50 16.10 6.88
CA ASP A 21 13.77 17.35 7.07
C ASP A 21 12.81 17.32 8.27
N GLY A 22 12.73 16.18 9.00
CA GLY A 22 11.85 16.04 10.17
C GLY A 22 10.36 16.07 9.85
N VAL A 23 9.98 15.94 8.57
CA VAL A 23 8.59 16.00 8.11
C VAL A 23 8.08 14.66 7.60
N THR A 24 6.77 14.43 7.71
CA THR A 24 6.10 13.23 7.18
C THR A 24 4.69 13.54 6.71
N GLY A 25 4.21 12.79 5.72
CA GLY A 25 2.83 12.81 5.22
C GLY A 25 1.98 11.63 5.71
N ILE A 26 2.42 10.93 6.76
CA ILE A 26 1.79 9.68 7.23
C ILE A 26 0.43 9.90 7.91
N GLY A 27 0.20 11.08 8.51
CA GLY A 27 -1.07 11.42 9.17
C GLY A 27 -2.18 11.77 8.17
N LYS A 28 -2.55 10.82 7.31
CA LYS A 28 -3.54 11.06 6.26
C LYS A 28 -4.94 11.20 6.86
N ARG A 29 -5.74 12.07 6.26
CA ARG A 29 -7.13 12.33 6.66
C ARG A 29 -8.08 12.19 5.47
N PRO A 30 -9.34 11.80 5.69
CA PRO A 30 -10.34 11.74 4.63
C PRO A 30 -10.43 13.07 3.86
N ALA A 31 -10.49 12.98 2.53
CA ALA A 31 -10.75 14.11 1.64
C ALA A 31 -12.25 14.41 1.58
N ASP A 32 -12.61 15.69 1.49
CA ASP A 32 -14.01 16.14 1.44
C ASP A 32 -14.69 15.91 0.09
N GLY A 33 -13.93 15.58 -0.96
CA GLY A 33 -14.43 15.48 -2.33
C GLY A 33 -13.64 14.53 -3.20
N PRO A 34 -13.95 14.51 -4.51
CA PRO A 34 -13.25 13.67 -5.48
C PRO A 34 -11.76 14.02 -5.58
N VAL A 35 -10.92 13.01 -5.76
CA VAL A 35 -9.47 13.13 -5.86
C VAL A 35 -9.00 12.54 -7.17
N LYS A 36 -8.22 13.32 -7.92
CA LYS A 36 -7.55 12.85 -9.14
C LYS A 36 -6.43 11.88 -8.80
N VAL A 37 -6.36 10.79 -9.57
CA VAL A 37 -5.35 9.74 -9.44
C VAL A 37 -4.65 9.57 -10.78
N SER A 38 -3.32 9.63 -10.77
CA SER A 38 -2.48 9.47 -11.96
C SER A 38 -1.14 8.85 -11.60
N ALA A 39 -0.46 8.23 -12.57
CA ALA A 39 0.91 7.74 -12.36
C ALA A 39 1.83 8.92 -11.96
N PRO A 40 2.54 8.84 -10.81
CA PRO A 40 3.39 9.92 -10.33
C PRO A 40 4.75 9.98 -11.03
N GLY A 41 5.10 8.96 -11.82
CA GLY A 41 6.42 8.79 -12.42
C GLY A 41 7.34 7.91 -11.58
N PRO A 42 8.61 7.74 -12.00
CA PRO A 42 9.51 6.75 -11.41
C PRO A 42 9.88 7.09 -9.97
N LYS A 43 10.18 6.06 -9.18
CA LYS A 43 10.71 6.19 -7.81
C LYS A 43 11.92 7.14 -7.76
N GLY A 44 12.01 7.95 -6.71
CA GLY A 44 12.99 9.03 -6.56
C GLY A 44 12.57 10.37 -7.19
N VAL A 45 11.59 10.36 -8.10
CA VAL A 45 11.01 11.57 -8.72
C VAL A 45 9.52 11.67 -8.39
N GLY A 46 8.77 10.61 -8.70
CA GLY A 46 7.35 10.52 -8.40
C GLY A 46 7.09 10.34 -6.91
N ALA A 47 6.13 11.11 -6.40
CA ALA A 47 5.66 11.04 -5.03
C ALA A 47 4.38 10.17 -4.96
N SER A 48 3.25 10.76 -4.58
CA SER A 48 1.95 10.09 -4.54
C SER A 48 1.23 10.15 -5.88
N GLY A 49 0.48 9.09 -6.19
CA GLY A 49 -0.45 9.09 -7.32
C GLY A 49 -1.73 9.89 -7.06
N LEU A 50 -2.00 10.30 -5.81
CA LEU A 50 -3.18 11.11 -5.46
C LEU A 50 -2.85 12.60 -5.45
N ALA A 51 -3.65 13.38 -6.17
CA ALA A 51 -3.52 14.84 -6.17
C ALA A 51 -3.71 15.41 -4.75
N GLY A 52 -2.75 16.23 -4.31
CA GLY A 52 -2.76 16.87 -2.99
C GLY A 52 -2.22 16.00 -1.85
N ASP A 53 -1.77 14.78 -2.13
CA ASP A 53 -1.16 13.90 -1.12
C ASP A 53 0.36 14.11 -1.00
N ALA A 54 0.85 14.21 0.23
CA ALA A 54 2.28 14.36 0.53
C ALA A 54 2.98 13.00 0.75
N VAL A 55 4.10 12.80 0.06
CA VAL A 55 5.12 11.77 0.33
C VAL A 55 6.46 12.47 0.48
N CYS A 56 7.01 12.49 1.70
CA CYS A 56 8.17 13.32 2.05
C CYS A 56 9.55 12.66 1.79
N ASP A 57 9.59 11.35 1.51
CA ASP A 57 10.84 10.65 1.15
C ASP A 57 10.64 9.78 -0.08
N THR A 58 10.86 10.36 -1.26
CA THR A 58 10.71 9.69 -2.56
C THR A 58 11.79 8.64 -2.83
N ARG A 59 12.84 8.56 -2.00
CA ARG A 59 13.88 7.52 -2.12
C ARG A 59 13.38 6.16 -1.69
N HIS A 60 12.47 6.11 -0.72
CA HIS A 60 11.94 4.86 -0.17
C HIS A 60 10.44 4.68 -0.41
N HIS A 61 9.71 5.77 -0.69
CA HIS A 61 8.27 5.79 -0.87
C HIS A 61 7.86 6.44 -2.19
N GLY A 62 6.65 6.13 -2.63
CA GLY A 62 6.10 6.70 -3.86
C GLY A 62 6.72 6.14 -5.12
N GLY A 63 6.48 6.85 -6.22
CA GLY A 63 6.78 6.38 -7.57
C GLY A 63 5.73 5.41 -8.09
N ASP A 64 5.85 5.01 -9.35
CA ASP A 64 4.81 4.26 -10.06
C ASP A 64 4.38 2.99 -9.32
N ASP A 65 5.32 2.23 -8.75
CA ASP A 65 5.02 0.98 -8.04
C ASP A 65 4.43 1.16 -6.64
N GLN A 66 4.43 2.37 -6.10
CA GLN A 66 3.87 2.72 -4.78
C GLN A 66 3.00 3.97 -4.86
N ALA A 67 2.34 4.17 -6.00
CA ALA A 67 1.56 5.36 -6.29
C ALA A 67 0.36 5.51 -5.35
N VAL A 68 -0.24 4.39 -4.96
CA VAL A 68 -1.41 4.35 -4.06
C VAL A 68 -1.17 3.30 -2.99
N TYR A 69 -1.49 3.61 -1.73
CA TYR A 69 -1.49 2.63 -0.64
C TYR A 69 -2.92 2.36 -0.16
N ALA A 70 -3.31 1.08 -0.07
CA ALA A 70 -4.64 0.66 0.33
C ALA A 70 -4.62 -0.27 1.56
N VAL A 71 -5.59 -0.08 2.45
CA VAL A 71 -5.83 -0.93 3.64
C VAL A 71 -7.32 -1.27 3.72
N ALA A 72 -7.65 -2.48 4.16
CA ALA A 72 -9.02 -2.89 4.40
C ALA A 72 -9.48 -2.36 5.76
N ARG A 73 -10.73 -1.86 5.86
CA ARG A 73 -11.28 -1.40 7.15
C ARG A 73 -11.33 -2.54 8.16
N GLU A 74 -11.55 -3.75 7.68
CA GLU A 74 -11.51 -4.98 8.47
C GLU A 74 -10.17 -5.17 9.21
N ASP A 75 -9.04 -4.88 8.56
CA ASP A 75 -7.72 -4.93 9.18
C ASP A 75 -7.55 -3.83 10.25
N LEU A 76 -8.09 -2.63 10.01
CA LEU A 76 -8.08 -1.54 10.99
C LEU A 76 -8.96 -1.88 12.20
N ASP A 77 -10.13 -2.47 12.00
CA ASP A 77 -11.05 -2.89 13.07
C ASP A 77 -10.43 -3.98 13.97
N GLU A 78 -9.63 -4.87 13.37
CA GLU A 78 -8.84 -5.84 14.11
C GLU A 78 -7.79 -5.19 15.01
N TRP A 79 -7.05 -4.22 14.49
CA TRP A 79 -6.09 -3.46 15.28
C TRP A 79 -6.75 -2.56 16.34
N GLU A 80 -7.89 -1.95 16.03
CA GLU A 80 -8.68 -1.15 16.97
C GLU A 80 -9.08 -1.96 18.20
N ARG A 81 -9.53 -3.21 17.99
CA ARG A 81 -9.82 -4.14 19.09
C ARG A 81 -8.58 -4.50 19.91
N GLU A 82 -7.45 -4.75 19.24
CA GLU A 82 -6.19 -5.12 19.92
C GLU A 82 -5.57 -3.95 20.70
N LEU A 83 -5.71 -2.72 20.19
CA LEU A 83 -5.16 -1.51 20.81
C LEU A 83 -6.11 -0.85 21.81
N GLY A 84 -7.39 -1.21 21.81
CA GLY A 84 -8.39 -0.64 22.70
C GLY A 84 -8.67 0.84 22.44
N ARG A 85 -8.50 1.30 21.19
CA ARG A 85 -8.76 2.69 20.78
C ARG A 85 -9.18 2.76 19.33
N THR A 86 -9.96 3.78 19.00
CA THR A 86 -10.43 4.00 17.64
C THR A 86 -9.29 4.28 16.66
N LEU A 87 -9.31 3.59 15.52
CA LEU A 87 -8.41 3.84 14.40
C LEU A 87 -9.19 4.50 13.26
N ALA A 88 -8.84 5.76 12.99
CA ALA A 88 -9.44 6.53 11.89
C ALA A 88 -8.96 6.01 10.53
N ASN A 89 -9.77 6.19 9.49
CA ASN A 89 -9.34 5.97 8.12
C ASN A 89 -8.17 6.93 7.79
N GLY A 90 -7.12 6.40 7.16
CA GLY A 90 -5.88 7.10 6.85
C GLY A 90 -4.79 6.98 7.91
N VAL A 91 -5.08 6.42 9.10
CA VAL A 91 -4.12 6.37 10.23
C VAL A 91 -2.91 5.49 9.95
N PHE A 92 -3.01 4.51 9.04
CA PHE A 92 -1.85 3.73 8.63
C PHE A 92 -1.02 4.45 7.56
N GLY A 93 -1.44 5.63 7.12
CA GLY A 93 -0.89 6.35 5.99
C GLY A 93 -1.46 5.86 4.65
N GLU A 94 -2.54 5.09 4.66
CA GLU A 94 -3.19 4.61 3.45
C GLU A 94 -3.97 5.71 2.74
N ASN A 95 -3.87 5.73 1.42
CA ASN A 95 -4.69 6.58 0.57
C ASN A 95 -6.10 6.03 0.42
N LEU A 96 -6.26 4.71 0.37
CA LEU A 96 -7.56 4.07 0.17
C LEU A 96 -7.89 3.19 1.36
N THR A 97 -8.95 3.54 2.08
CA THR A 97 -9.57 2.62 3.04
C THR A 97 -10.73 1.93 2.36
N THR A 98 -10.67 0.61 2.20
CA THR A 98 -11.69 -0.19 1.49
C THR A 98 -12.59 -0.98 2.44
N LEU A 99 -13.71 -1.49 1.94
CA LEU A 99 -14.59 -2.41 2.68
C LEU A 99 -15.05 -3.57 1.78
N GLY A 100 -14.99 -4.77 2.35
CA GLY A 100 -15.36 -6.04 1.75
C GLY A 100 -14.32 -6.60 0.79
N LEU A 101 -13.11 -6.04 0.75
CA LEU A 101 -12.01 -6.42 -0.14
C LEU A 101 -10.90 -7.10 0.65
N ASP A 102 -10.59 -8.35 0.32
CA ASP A 102 -9.44 -9.05 0.89
C ASP A 102 -8.14 -8.56 0.24
N ILE A 103 -7.52 -7.55 0.86
CA ILE A 103 -6.27 -6.96 0.37
C ILE A 103 -5.07 -7.89 0.60
N THR A 104 -5.02 -8.57 1.74
CA THR A 104 -3.88 -9.44 2.09
C THR A 104 -3.85 -10.69 1.21
N GLY A 105 -5.02 -11.20 0.82
CA GLY A 105 -5.20 -12.30 -0.13
C GLY A 105 -5.15 -11.90 -1.60
N ALA A 106 -5.18 -10.60 -1.93
CA ALA A 106 -5.07 -10.13 -3.30
C ALA A 106 -3.77 -10.61 -3.96
N ARG A 107 -3.85 -11.01 -5.24
CA ARG A 107 -2.68 -11.46 -6.00
C ARG A 107 -1.87 -10.25 -6.48
N ILE A 108 -0.55 -10.36 -6.45
CA ILE A 108 0.31 -9.38 -7.12
C ILE A 108 -0.05 -9.34 -8.60
N GLY A 109 -0.35 -8.18 -9.18
CA GLY A 109 -0.88 -8.04 -10.54
C GLY A 109 -2.40 -8.09 -10.66
N GLU A 110 -3.13 -8.31 -9.56
CA GLU A 110 -4.57 -8.12 -9.52
C GLU A 110 -4.93 -6.67 -9.85
N ARG A 111 -5.97 -6.46 -10.67
CA ARG A 111 -6.38 -5.13 -11.12
C ARG A 111 -7.73 -4.74 -10.57
N TRP A 112 -7.78 -3.57 -9.96
CA TRP A 112 -8.96 -3.02 -9.32
C TRP A 112 -9.44 -1.81 -10.10
N ARG A 113 -10.70 -1.88 -10.56
CA ARG A 113 -11.41 -0.73 -11.07
C ARG A 113 -12.15 -0.07 -9.92
N ILE A 114 -11.95 1.23 -9.74
CA ILE A 114 -12.61 2.02 -8.69
C ILE A 114 -13.29 3.21 -9.33
N GLY A 115 -14.56 3.43 -8.99
CA GLY A 115 -15.39 4.48 -9.60
C GLY A 115 -16.56 3.91 -10.39
N SER A 116 -17.43 4.80 -10.88
CA SER A 116 -18.66 4.40 -11.59
C SER A 116 -18.35 3.83 -12.98
N PRO A 117 -19.00 2.72 -13.41
CA PRO A 117 -18.88 2.22 -14.79
C PRO A 117 -19.31 3.22 -15.87
N LEU A 118 -20.15 4.19 -15.50
CA LEU A 118 -20.65 5.24 -16.40
C LEU A 118 -20.05 6.62 -16.09
N GLY A 119 -19.05 6.68 -15.23
CA GLY A 119 -18.41 7.93 -14.79
C GLY A 119 -16.89 7.81 -14.72
N PRO A 120 -16.22 8.77 -14.06
CA PRO A 120 -14.79 8.67 -13.80
C PRO A 120 -14.48 7.38 -13.04
N SER A 121 -13.43 6.69 -13.48
CA SER A 121 -12.88 5.53 -12.78
C SER A 121 -11.37 5.50 -12.95
N VAL A 122 -10.72 4.77 -12.06
CA VAL A 122 -9.28 4.48 -12.13
C VAL A 122 -9.09 2.98 -12.27
N LEU A 123 -8.02 2.57 -12.96
CA LEU A 123 -7.55 1.19 -12.94
C LEU A 123 -6.23 1.14 -12.20
N LEU A 124 -6.20 0.37 -11.11
CA LEU A 124 -5.03 0.17 -10.27
C LEU A 124 -4.56 -1.28 -10.37
N GLU A 125 -3.26 -1.52 -10.23
CA GLU A 125 -2.66 -2.87 -10.22
C GLU A 125 -1.82 -3.07 -8.96
N VAL A 126 -2.05 -4.18 -8.24
CA VAL A 126 -1.36 -4.51 -6.98
C VAL A 126 0.11 -4.86 -7.25
N THR A 127 1.05 -4.26 -6.51
CA THR A 127 2.50 -4.43 -6.77
C THR A 127 3.27 -5.10 -5.63
N SER A 128 2.88 -4.81 -4.37
CA SER A 128 3.54 -5.33 -3.16
C SER A 128 2.73 -5.00 -1.90
N GLY A 129 3.06 -5.62 -0.77
CA GLY A 129 2.63 -5.20 0.55
C GLY A 129 3.53 -4.12 1.13
N ARG A 130 3.00 -3.33 2.07
CA ARG A 130 3.79 -2.31 2.78
C ARG A 130 4.77 -2.94 3.78
N ILE A 131 6.03 -2.52 3.72
CA ILE A 131 7.02 -2.77 4.78
C ILE A 131 6.90 -1.69 5.88
N PRO A 132 6.67 -2.06 7.16
CA PRO A 132 6.55 -1.08 8.24
C PRO A 132 7.90 -0.40 8.55
N CYS A 133 7.87 0.90 8.85
CA CYS A 133 9.07 1.71 9.11
C CYS A 133 9.03 2.41 10.48
N ARG A 134 10.13 3.07 10.86
CA ARG A 134 10.24 3.81 12.14
C ARG A 134 9.23 4.95 12.24
N THR A 135 9.05 5.71 11.16
CA THR A 135 8.04 6.77 11.09
C THR A 135 6.63 6.25 11.35
N PHE A 136 6.29 5.04 10.88
CA PHE A 136 4.99 4.41 11.16
C PHE A 136 4.82 4.05 12.64
N GLN A 137 5.86 3.47 13.26
CA GLN A 137 5.84 3.20 14.70
C GLN A 137 5.70 4.49 15.53
N GLY A 138 6.45 5.53 15.18
CA GLY A 138 6.37 6.83 15.83
C GLY A 138 4.97 7.46 15.72
N HIS A 139 4.37 7.38 14.54
CA HIS A 139 3.03 7.90 14.28
C HIS A 139 1.95 7.20 15.11
N LEU A 140 2.00 5.86 15.19
CA LEU A 140 1.05 5.10 15.99
C LEU A 140 1.32 5.25 17.49
N GLY A 141 2.54 5.58 17.89
CA GLY A 141 2.91 5.69 19.30
C GLY A 141 2.90 4.35 20.04
N GLU A 142 2.95 3.23 19.30
CA GLU A 142 2.84 1.88 19.84
C GLU A 142 4.21 1.22 20.01
N LYS A 143 4.52 0.75 21.21
CA LYS A 143 5.80 0.09 21.48
C LYS A 143 5.89 -1.23 20.72
N GLY A 144 6.99 -1.41 19.99
CA GLY A 144 7.23 -2.63 19.21
C GLY A 144 6.30 -2.79 18.01
N TRP A 145 5.69 -1.70 17.55
CA TRP A 145 4.72 -1.70 16.44
C TRP A 145 5.25 -2.39 15.19
N VAL A 146 6.49 -2.10 14.76
CA VAL A 146 7.10 -2.75 13.57
C VAL A 146 7.06 -4.27 13.70
N LYS A 147 7.41 -4.82 14.87
CA LYS A 147 7.42 -6.26 15.10
C LYS A 147 6.00 -6.83 15.10
N ARG A 148 5.07 -6.20 15.84
CA ARG A 148 3.67 -6.65 15.92
C ARG A 148 2.98 -6.63 14.56
N PHE A 149 3.14 -5.53 13.83
CA PHE A 149 2.60 -5.38 12.47
C PHE A 149 3.18 -6.42 11.51
N THR A 150 4.49 -6.66 11.59
CA THR A 150 5.16 -7.70 10.77
C THR A 150 4.65 -9.11 11.11
N GLN A 151 4.43 -9.40 12.38
CA GLN A 151 3.89 -10.70 12.80
C GLN A 151 2.44 -10.91 12.37
N ARG A 152 1.63 -9.85 12.32
CA ARG A 152 0.24 -9.92 11.83
C ARG A 152 0.16 -10.29 10.35
N ALA A 153 1.16 -9.90 9.55
CA ALA A 153 1.25 -10.19 8.12
C ALA A 153 0.02 -9.76 7.30
N ALA A 154 -0.68 -8.70 7.75
CA ALA A 154 -1.76 -8.03 7.03
C ALA A 154 -1.32 -6.58 6.69
N PRO A 155 -0.46 -6.40 5.67
CA PRO A 155 0.28 -5.16 5.49
C PRO A 155 -0.46 -4.07 4.70
N GLY A 156 -1.66 -4.37 4.19
CA GLY A 156 -2.24 -3.59 3.08
C GLY A 156 -1.45 -3.76 1.77
N ALA A 157 -1.83 -3.06 0.72
CA ALA A 157 -1.23 -3.19 -0.61
C ALA A 157 -0.81 -1.83 -1.19
N TYR A 158 0.37 -1.79 -1.79
CA TYR A 158 0.73 -0.76 -2.75
C TYR A 158 0.21 -1.10 -4.14
N LEU A 159 -0.22 -0.07 -4.86
CA LEU A 159 -0.75 -0.19 -6.21
C LEU A 159 -0.11 0.85 -7.14
N ARG A 160 0.07 0.45 -8.40
CA ARG A 160 0.40 1.34 -9.50
C ARG A 160 -0.86 1.77 -10.25
N VAL A 161 -0.80 2.92 -10.92
CA VAL A 161 -1.91 3.46 -11.72
C VAL A 161 -1.74 3.00 -13.16
N LEU A 162 -2.70 2.22 -13.68
CA LEU A 162 -2.74 1.79 -15.08
C LEU A 162 -3.58 2.75 -15.94
N GLU A 163 -4.72 3.21 -15.39
CA GLU A 163 -5.60 4.20 -16.02
C GLU A 163 -5.86 5.31 -15.01
N ALA A 164 -5.49 6.54 -15.38
CA ALA A 164 -5.73 7.72 -14.56
C ALA A 164 -7.23 8.09 -14.55
N GLY A 165 -7.66 8.74 -13.47
CA GLY A 165 -9.07 9.07 -13.28
C GLY A 165 -9.31 9.88 -12.01
N GLU A 166 -10.54 9.86 -11.54
CA GLU A 166 -10.97 10.55 -10.33
C GLU A 166 -11.87 9.62 -9.51
N ILE A 167 -11.64 9.57 -8.20
CA ILE A 167 -12.37 8.71 -7.26
C ILE A 167 -12.79 9.48 -6.02
N ARG A 168 -13.82 9.00 -5.33
CA ARG A 168 -14.33 9.58 -4.08
C ARG A 168 -14.77 8.48 -3.11
N ALA A 169 -14.93 8.84 -1.84
CA ALA A 169 -15.56 7.97 -0.87
C ALA A 169 -16.96 7.52 -1.34
N GLY A 170 -17.26 6.25 -1.16
CA GLY A 170 -18.50 5.59 -1.61
C GLY A 170 -18.39 4.89 -2.96
N ASP A 171 -17.35 5.15 -3.75
CA ASP A 171 -17.19 4.52 -5.07
C ASP A 171 -17.11 2.98 -4.96
N PRO A 172 -17.71 2.23 -5.90
CA PRO A 172 -17.57 0.78 -5.94
C PRO A 172 -16.13 0.39 -6.29
N VAL A 173 -15.72 -0.75 -5.77
CA VAL A 173 -14.45 -1.40 -6.13
C VAL A 173 -14.78 -2.73 -6.80
N GLU A 174 -14.20 -2.98 -7.96
CA GLU A 174 -14.36 -4.21 -8.73
C GLU A 174 -12.99 -4.79 -9.08
N ILE A 175 -12.83 -6.11 -8.89
CA ILE A 175 -11.65 -6.82 -9.35
C ILE A 175 -11.91 -7.25 -10.80
N VAL A 176 -11.29 -6.55 -11.76
CA VAL A 176 -11.52 -6.77 -13.20
C VAL A 176 -10.50 -7.70 -13.84
N HIS A 177 -9.41 -8.01 -13.13
CA HIS A 177 -8.40 -8.98 -13.57
C HIS A 177 -7.73 -9.63 -12.36
N ARG A 178 -7.57 -10.95 -12.41
CA ARG A 178 -6.74 -11.72 -11.48
C ARG A 178 -5.70 -12.52 -12.28
N PRO A 179 -4.40 -12.43 -11.94
CA PRO A 179 -3.36 -13.16 -12.64
C PRO A 179 -3.34 -14.66 -12.26
N ASP A 180 -2.79 -15.47 -13.16
CA ASP A 180 -2.70 -16.93 -13.03
C ASP A 180 -1.43 -17.37 -12.26
N HIS A 181 -1.36 -16.99 -10.99
CA HIS A 181 -0.39 -17.49 -10.01
C HIS A 181 -0.94 -17.35 -8.59
N ASP A 182 -0.25 -17.90 -7.59
CA ASP A 182 -0.67 -17.88 -6.18
C ASP A 182 0.07 -16.84 -5.31
N VAL A 183 0.91 -15.99 -5.91
CA VAL A 183 1.64 -14.93 -5.20
C VAL A 183 0.68 -13.85 -4.72
N THR A 184 0.31 -13.91 -3.44
CA THR A 184 -0.50 -12.88 -2.77
C THR A 184 0.34 -11.78 -2.13
N VAL A 185 -0.30 -10.66 -1.78
CA VAL A 185 0.29 -9.59 -0.96
C VAL A 185 0.87 -10.14 0.34
N GLY A 186 0.13 -10.98 1.06
CA GLY A 186 0.60 -11.61 2.29
C GLY A 186 1.80 -12.53 2.07
N LEU A 187 1.82 -13.31 0.98
CA LEU A 187 2.97 -14.16 0.63
C LEU A 187 4.20 -13.32 0.32
N GLN A 188 4.06 -12.28 -0.51
CA GLN A 188 5.12 -11.34 -0.83
C GLN A 188 5.67 -10.68 0.42
N PHE A 189 4.81 -10.23 1.33
CA PHE A 189 5.22 -9.58 2.56
C PHE A 189 6.03 -10.51 3.47
N ARG A 190 5.57 -11.74 3.70
CA ARG A 190 6.31 -12.72 4.52
C ARG A 190 7.64 -13.09 3.89
N ALA A 191 7.68 -13.30 2.58
CA ALA A 191 8.92 -13.59 1.85
C ALA A 191 9.98 -12.49 2.01
N MET A 192 9.54 -11.23 2.05
CA MET A 192 10.40 -10.06 2.21
C MET A 192 10.78 -9.73 3.66
N THR A 193 10.16 -10.37 4.66
CA THR A 193 10.33 -10.00 6.08
C THR A 193 10.71 -11.18 6.96
N THR A 194 9.83 -12.17 7.12
CA THR A 194 9.95 -13.23 8.13
C THR A 194 10.39 -14.58 7.55
N GLU A 195 10.15 -14.82 6.27
CA GLU A 195 10.23 -16.14 5.63
C GLU A 195 11.01 -16.08 4.30
N ARG A 196 12.29 -15.67 4.34
CA ARG A 196 13.15 -15.56 3.15
C ARG A 196 13.14 -16.78 2.21
N PRO A 197 13.02 -18.04 2.66
CA PRO A 197 12.89 -19.19 1.75
C PRO A 197 11.69 -19.14 0.79
N LEU A 198 10.70 -18.27 1.01
CA LEU A 198 9.58 -18.05 0.09
C LEU A 198 9.96 -17.18 -1.13
N LEU A 199 11.11 -16.50 -1.12
CA LEU A 199 11.52 -15.56 -2.17
C LEU A 199 11.45 -16.12 -3.61
N PRO A 200 11.87 -17.38 -3.91
CA PRO A 200 11.74 -17.94 -5.25
C PRO A 200 10.31 -17.99 -5.77
N ARG A 201 9.31 -18.17 -4.90
CA ARG A 201 7.89 -18.22 -5.31
C ARG A 201 7.42 -16.90 -5.91
N LEU A 202 8.02 -15.78 -5.49
CA LEU A 202 7.64 -14.45 -5.99
C LEU A 202 7.93 -14.28 -7.49
N LEU A 203 8.83 -15.08 -8.06
CA LEU A 203 9.18 -15.01 -9.47
C LEU A 203 7.98 -15.25 -10.41
N ALA A 204 6.97 -16.00 -9.95
CA ALA A 204 5.75 -16.25 -10.71
C ALA A 204 4.93 -14.97 -11.00
N ALA A 205 5.06 -13.93 -10.17
CA ALA A 205 4.39 -12.64 -10.38
C ALA A 205 5.07 -11.76 -11.46
N GLY A 206 6.26 -12.14 -11.94
CA GLY A 206 6.93 -11.48 -13.05
C GLY A 206 7.08 -9.96 -12.85
N THR A 207 6.70 -9.18 -13.86
CA THR A 207 6.81 -7.71 -13.88
C THR A 207 5.68 -6.98 -13.14
N ALA A 208 4.65 -7.70 -12.69
CA ALA A 208 3.63 -7.12 -11.81
C ALA A 208 4.20 -6.89 -10.39
N LEU A 209 5.21 -7.66 -10.00
CA LEU A 209 5.88 -7.53 -8.71
C LEU A 209 6.73 -6.25 -8.65
N HIS A 210 6.69 -5.58 -7.48
CA HIS A 210 7.56 -4.44 -7.19
C HIS A 210 9.04 -4.75 -7.50
N PRO A 211 9.77 -3.87 -8.22
CA PRO A 211 11.11 -4.15 -8.75
C PRO A 211 12.12 -4.63 -7.70
N GLU A 212 12.10 -4.05 -6.50
CA GLU A 212 13.00 -4.47 -5.41
C GLU A 212 12.69 -5.88 -4.88
N SER A 213 11.41 -6.26 -4.81
CA SER A 213 11.01 -7.62 -4.42
C SER A 213 11.41 -8.63 -5.50
N LEU A 214 11.24 -8.27 -6.77
CA LEU A 214 11.68 -9.09 -7.89
C LEU A 214 13.21 -9.26 -7.92
N ALA A 215 13.96 -8.18 -7.65
CA ALA A 215 15.42 -8.23 -7.55
C ALA A 215 15.89 -9.14 -6.39
N ALA A 216 15.24 -9.03 -5.23
CA ALA A 216 15.53 -9.89 -4.08
C ALA A 216 15.24 -11.38 -4.39
N ALA A 217 14.10 -11.67 -5.01
CA ALA A 217 13.74 -13.03 -5.44
C ALA A 217 14.75 -13.62 -6.42
N ARG A 218 15.14 -12.86 -7.45
CA ARG A 218 16.15 -13.27 -8.43
C ARG A 218 17.52 -13.48 -7.81
N LYS A 219 17.92 -12.61 -6.86
CA LYS A 219 19.20 -12.75 -6.15
C LYS A 219 19.21 -14.03 -5.33
N TYR A 220 18.18 -14.27 -4.54
CA TYR A 220 18.05 -15.49 -3.74
C TYR A 220 18.09 -16.74 -4.62
N ALA A 221 17.31 -16.78 -5.71
CA ALA A 221 17.29 -17.93 -6.61
C ALA A 221 18.69 -18.23 -7.19
N ARG A 222 19.50 -17.22 -7.52
CA ARG A 222 20.88 -17.44 -7.99
C ARG A 222 21.82 -17.95 -6.89
N GLU A 223 21.67 -17.48 -5.66
CA GLU A 223 22.53 -17.85 -4.53
C GLU A 223 22.27 -19.27 -4.03
N TYR A 224 21.04 -19.78 -4.18
CA TYR A 224 20.60 -21.04 -3.57
C TYR A 224 20.06 -22.09 -4.57
N ALA A 225 20.33 -21.94 -5.87
CA ALA A 225 19.98 -22.94 -6.90
C ALA A 225 20.93 -24.15 -6.95
N GLY A 226 21.59 -24.49 -5.82
CA GLY A 226 22.53 -25.60 -5.69
C GLY A 226 21.90 -26.81 -5.02
#